data_AF-A0A7Z9L0P2-F1
#
_entry.id   AF-A0A7Z9L0P2-F1
#
_cell.length_a   1.000
_cell.length_b   1.000
_cell.length_c   1.000
_cell.angle_alpha   90.00
_cell.angle_beta   90.00
_cell.angle_gamma   90.00
#
_symmetry.space_group_name_H-M   'P 1'
#
loop_
_entity.id
_entity.type
_entity.pdbx_description
1 polymer ?
#
loop_
_entity_poly.entity_id
_entity_poly.type
_entity_poly.pdbx_seq_one_letter_code
_entity_poly.pdbx_strand_id
1 'polypeptide(L)'
;MIQASQLRFIIAVLAGLAMLFFSLDAEAQCAMCKASIESSVKEGEASVGAGINNGILYIMGIPYMLIAVAGFFIYKHNKKLMRVGQ
;
A
#
# COMPACT_ATOMS: atom_id res chain seq x y z
N MET A 1 -30.17 11.35 22.14
CA MET A 1 -29.21 11.61 21.03
C MET A 1 -27.92 10.78 21.12
N ILE A 2 -27.39 10.50 22.32
CA ILE A 2 -26.12 9.74 22.51
C ILE A 2 -26.22 8.26 22.11
N GLN A 3 -27.37 7.58 22.32
CA GLN A 3 -27.53 6.17 21.89
C GLN A 3 -27.44 5.98 20.37
N ALA A 4 -27.96 6.94 19.58
CA ALA A 4 -27.91 6.86 18.13
C ALA A 4 -26.50 7.13 17.58
N SER A 5 -25.69 7.99 18.23
CA SER A 5 -24.30 8.22 17.81
C SER A 5 -23.40 7.03 18.12
N GLN A 6 -23.57 6.38 19.27
CA GLN A 6 -22.81 5.18 19.62
C GLN A 6 -23.18 3.99 18.73
N LEU A 7 -24.46 3.84 18.39
CA LEU A 7 -24.92 2.81 17.45
C LEU A 7 -24.33 3.04 16.04
N ARG A 8 -24.32 4.30 15.56
CA ARG A 8 -23.70 4.65 14.27
C ARG A 8 -22.19 4.39 14.26
N PHE A 9 -21.52 4.65 15.38
CA PHE A 9 -20.09 4.39 15.52
C PHE A 9 -19.78 2.89 15.47
N ILE A 10 -20.55 2.07 16.20
CA ILE A 10 -20.41 0.61 16.19
C ILE A 10 -20.68 0.05 14.79
N ILE A 11 -21.73 0.51 14.11
CA ILE A 11 -22.03 0.09 12.73
C ILE A 11 -20.88 0.45 11.78
N ALA A 12 -20.30 1.65 11.90
CA ALA A 12 -19.17 2.06 11.08
C ALA A 12 -17.92 1.21 11.32
N VAL A 13 -17.63 0.89 12.59
CA VAL A 13 -16.51 0.01 12.96
C VAL A 13 -16.73 -1.41 12.42
N LEU A 14 -17.92 -1.98 12.58
CA LEU A 14 -18.26 -3.31 12.07
C LEU A 14 -18.21 -3.37 10.53
N ALA A 15 -18.72 -2.34 9.85
CA ALA A 15 -18.64 -2.23 8.40
C ALA A 15 -17.18 -2.10 7.91
N GLY A 16 -16.36 -1.32 8.62
CA GLY A 16 -14.92 -1.21 8.37
C GLY A 16 -14.20 -2.55 8.56
N LEU A 17 -14.52 -3.29 9.61
CA LEU A 17 -13.95 -4.61 9.88
C LEU A 17 -14.36 -5.63 8.80
N ALA A 18 -15.62 -5.60 8.36
CA ALA A 18 -16.14 -6.49 7.33
C ALA A 18 -15.46 -6.26 5.96
N MET A 19 -15.12 -5.01 5.64
CA MET A 19 -14.39 -4.68 4.40
C MET A 19 -12.98 -5.30 4.34
N LEU A 20 -12.36 -5.63 5.47
CA LEU A 20 -11.05 -6.31 5.50
C LEU A 20 -11.12 -7.76 5.01
N PHE A 21 -12.30 -8.37 4.98
CA PHE A 21 -12.51 -9.75 4.53
C PHE A 21 -12.97 -9.85 3.07
N PHE A 22 -13.16 -8.71 2.39
CA PHE A 22 -13.51 -8.67 0.99
C PHE A 22 -12.28 -8.32 0.15
N SER A 23 -11.92 -9.21 -0.77
CA SER A 23 -10.98 -8.93 -1.85
C SER A 23 -11.77 -8.83 -3.15
N LEU A 24 -11.70 -7.67 -3.81
CA LEU A 24 -12.25 -7.48 -5.15
C LEU A 24 -11.18 -7.84 -6.17
N ASP A 25 -11.55 -8.55 -7.23
CA ASP A 25 -10.68 -8.72 -8.39
C ASP A 25 -10.36 -7.34 -8.99
N ALA A 26 -9.12 -6.91 -8.77
CA ALA A 26 -8.64 -5.61 -9.24
C ALA A 26 -8.17 -5.73 -10.69
N GLU A 27 -9.01 -5.29 -11.63
CA GLU A 27 -8.56 -4.89 -12.97
C GLU A 27 -7.44 -3.86 -12.84
N ALA A 28 -6.37 -4.01 -13.62
CA ALA A 28 -5.13 -3.22 -13.48
C ALA A 28 -5.42 -1.72 -13.32
N GLN A 29 -5.06 -1.15 -12.16
CA GLN A 29 -5.42 0.23 -11.78
C GLN A 29 -4.61 1.32 -12.49
N CYS A 30 -3.69 0.94 -13.38
CA CYS A 30 -2.92 1.88 -14.18
C CYS A 30 -3.19 1.64 -15.66
N ALA A 31 -3.86 2.60 -16.31
CA ALA A 31 -4.17 2.56 -17.74
C ALA A 31 -2.93 2.29 -18.62
N MET A 32 -1.75 2.75 -18.16
CA MET A 32 -0.46 2.50 -18.83
C MET A 32 0.00 1.05 -18.70
N CYS A 33 -0.13 0.44 -17.53
CA CYS A 33 0.23 -0.96 -17.31
C CYS A 33 -0.69 -1.88 -18.12
N LYS A 34 -2.00 -1.59 -18.18
CA LYS A 34 -2.97 -2.32 -19.01
C LYS A 34 -2.62 -2.26 -20.50
N ALA A 35 -2.32 -1.07 -21.03
CA ALA A 35 -1.95 -0.90 -22.44
C ALA A 35 -0.64 -1.64 -22.81
N SER A 36 0.36 -1.62 -21.92
CA SER A 36 1.61 -2.36 -22.14
C SER A 36 1.38 -3.87 -22.15
N ILE A 37 0.56 -4.39 -21.23
CA ILE A 37 0.24 -5.82 -21.12
C ILE A 37 -0.56 -6.28 -22.33
N GLU A 38 -1.59 -5.53 -22.74
CA GLU A 38 -2.38 -5.85 -23.93
C GLU A 38 -1.52 -5.85 -25.20
N SER A 39 -0.50 -4.99 -25.27
CA SER A 39 0.46 -4.97 -26.39
C SER A 39 1.37 -6.22 -26.37
N SER A 40 1.90 -6.59 -25.20
CA SER A 40 2.70 -7.82 -25.04
C SER A 40 1.91 -9.10 -25.32
N VAL A 41 0.63 -9.16 -24.90
CA VAL A 41 -0.25 -10.30 -25.19
C VAL A 41 -0.52 -10.42 -26.70
N LYS A 42 -0.72 -9.30 -27.41
CA LYS A 42 -0.88 -9.27 -28.88
C LYS A 42 0.36 -9.73 -29.63
N GLU A 43 1.54 -9.56 -29.05
CA GLU A 43 2.83 -10.03 -29.59
C GLU A 43 3.12 -11.51 -29.25
N GLY A 44 2.22 -12.19 -28.54
CA GLY A 44 2.33 -13.62 -28.19
C GLY A 44 2.90 -13.90 -26.80
N GLU A 45 3.28 -12.87 -26.05
CA GLU A 45 3.90 -12.96 -24.73
C GLU A 45 2.84 -12.86 -23.61
N ALA A 46 1.89 -13.80 -23.59
CA ALA A 46 0.77 -13.79 -22.66
C ALA A 46 1.18 -13.86 -21.17
N SER A 47 2.37 -14.34 -20.87
CA SER A 47 2.93 -14.47 -19.51
C SER A 47 3.33 -13.13 -18.88
N VAL A 48 3.52 -12.07 -19.68
CA VAL A 48 3.90 -10.73 -19.17
C VAL A 48 2.77 -10.12 -18.31
N GLY A 49 1.53 -10.57 -18.52
CA GLY A 49 0.35 -10.26 -17.71
C GLY A 49 0.40 -10.70 -16.26
N ALA A 50 1.04 -11.85 -16.01
CA ALA A 50 0.96 -12.54 -14.73
C ALA A 50 1.94 -11.93 -13.72
N GLY A 51 1.46 -10.97 -12.93
CA GLY A 51 2.19 -10.45 -11.77
C GLY A 51 2.46 -8.94 -11.75
N ILE A 52 1.91 -8.16 -12.68
CA ILE A 52 2.07 -6.70 -12.70
C ILE A 52 1.63 -6.03 -11.39
N ASN A 53 0.57 -6.53 -10.75
CA ASN A 53 0.07 -6.00 -9.47
C ASN A 53 1.11 -6.15 -8.35
N ASN A 54 1.85 -7.26 -8.34
CA ASN A 54 2.97 -7.45 -7.41
C ASN A 54 4.08 -6.45 -7.72
N GLY A 55 4.40 -6.24 -9.00
CA GLY A 55 5.36 -5.22 -9.44
C GLY A 55 5.02 -3.82 -8.95
N ILE A 56 3.76 -3.38 -9.09
CA ILE A 56 3.29 -2.06 -8.59
C ILE A 56 3.47 -1.97 -7.07
N LEU A 57 3.10 -3.02 -6.34
CA LEU A 57 3.25 -3.09 -4.89
C LEU A 57 4.72 -2.94 -4.46
N TYR A 58 5.65 -3.59 -5.16
CA TYR A 58 7.08 -3.44 -4.90
C TYR A 58 7.58 -2.03 -5.22
N ILE A 59 7.25 -1.48 -6.39
CA ILE A 59 7.72 -0.15 -6.81
C ILE A 59 7.19 0.95 -5.87
N MET A 60 5.95 0.82 -5.39
CA MET A 60 5.38 1.79 -4.44
C MET A 60 5.86 1.56 -3.01
N GLY A 61 5.95 0.31 -2.55
CA GLY A 61 6.30 -0.01 -1.17
C GLY A 61 7.78 0.23 -0.83
N ILE A 62 8.69 -0.05 -1.76
CA ILE A 62 10.13 0.08 -1.53
C ILE A 62 10.55 1.51 -1.15
N PRO A 63 10.13 2.57 -1.87
CA PRO A 63 10.46 3.95 -1.50
C PRO A 63 10.07 4.32 -0.07
N TYR A 64 8.87 3.94 0.37
CA TYR A 64 8.42 4.22 1.73
C TYR A 64 9.22 3.45 2.79
N MET A 65 9.54 2.18 2.52
CA MET A 65 10.39 1.37 3.40
C MET A 65 11.79 1.96 3.54
N LEU A 66 12.39 2.42 2.44
CA LEU A 66 13.72 3.05 2.45
C LEU A 66 13.72 4.33 3.28
N ILE A 67 12.71 5.20 3.10
CA ILE A 67 12.58 6.44 3.87
C ILE A 67 12.40 6.14 5.37
N ALA A 68 11.58 5.16 5.74
CA ALA A 68 11.35 4.78 7.13
C ALA A 68 12.63 4.28 7.80
N VAL A 69 13.39 3.40 7.12
CA VAL A 69 14.66 2.88 7.62
C VAL A 69 15.70 4.00 7.78
N ALA A 70 15.86 4.84 6.75
CA ALA A 70 16.77 5.98 6.80
C ALA A 70 16.42 6.95 7.94
N GLY A 71 15.14 7.31 8.07
CA GLY A 71 14.63 8.15 9.14
C GLY A 71 14.90 7.57 10.53
N PHE A 72 14.71 6.26 10.72
CA PHE A 72 15.02 5.58 11.97
C PHE A 72 16.50 5.68 12.36
N PHE A 73 17.41 5.46 11.39
CA PHE A 73 18.85 5.57 11.65
C PHE A 73 19.27 7.01 11.96
N ILE A 74 18.75 8.00 11.23
CA ILE A 74 19.00 9.42 11.49
C ILE A 74 18.52 9.81 12.89
N TYR A 75 17.29 9.42 13.26
CA TYR A 75 16.75 9.68 14.59
C TYR A 75 17.64 9.09 15.70
N LYS A 76 18.06 7.83 15.54
CA LYS A 76 18.94 7.16 16.50
C LYS A 76 20.30 7.84 16.60
N HIS A 77 20.88 8.27 15.48
CA HIS A 77 22.16 8.98 15.44
C HIS A 77 22.06 10.34 16.15
N ASN A 78 21.04 11.14 15.82
CA ASN A 78 20.82 12.45 16.42
C ASN A 78 20.54 12.36 17.93
N LYS A 79 19.79 11.35 18.38
CA LYS A 79 19.58 11.10 19.81
C LYS A 79 20.86 10.69 20.53
N LYS A 80 21.80 10.00 19.86
CA LYS A 80 23.11 9.67 20.42
C LYS A 80 23.98 10.93 20.54
N LEU A 81 24.01 11.78 19.52
CA LEU A 81 24.74 13.04 19.55
C LEU A 81 24.23 13.99 20.64
N MET A 82 22.90 14.13 20.79
CA MET A 82 22.30 14.94 21.86
C MET A 82 22.63 14.43 23.28
N ARG A 83 22.97 13.15 23.45
CA ARG A 83 23.40 12.60 24.75
C ARG A 83 24.87 12.79 25.06
N VAL A 84 25.71 13.03 24.04
CA VAL A 84 27.16 13.23 24.21
C VAL A 84 27.50 14.71 24.48
N GLY A 85 26.58 15.62 24.17
CA GLY A 85 26.70 17.06 24.48
C GLY A 85 26.10 17.51 25.81
N GLN A 86 25.66 16.59 26.68
CA GLN A 86 25.20 16.86 28.05
C GLN A 86 26.21 16.37 29.08
#